data_AF-A0A529N379-F1
#
_entry.id   AF-A0A529N379-F1
#
_cell.length_a   1.000
_cell.length_b   1.000
_cell.length_c   1.000
_cell.angle_alpha   90.00
_cell.angle_beta   90.00
_cell.angle_gamma   90.00
#
_symmetry.space_group_name_H-M   'P 1'
#
loop_
_entity.id
_entity.type
_entity.pdbx_description
1 polymer ?
#
loop_
_entity_poly.entity_id
_entity_poly.type
_entity_poly.pdbx_seq_one_letter_code
_entity_poly.pdbx_strand_id
1 'polypeptide(L)'
;MLIASPRTGSQALNRHLNQYDGMVMHGEVFNSTFVGLRNDYHEKMNLPREAVEVRDADPEQFIARIFDDPVARFVGFHLFPEQTRPAILPVLEDDSVKKLWLVRNPVASFLS
;
A
#
# COMPACT_ATOMS: atom_id res chain seq x y z
N MET A 1 1.68 7.51 0.86
CA MET A 1 1.50 6.32 1.72
C MET A 1 0.29 6.52 2.62
N LEU A 2 -0.64 5.56 2.62
CA LEU A 2 -1.79 5.55 3.52
C LEU A 2 -1.49 4.68 4.74
N ILE A 3 -1.44 5.30 5.92
CA ILE A 3 -1.35 4.60 7.18
C ILE A 3 -2.73 4.58 7.83
N ALA A 4 -3.22 3.39 8.16
CA ALA A 4 -4.56 3.21 8.67
C ALA A 4 -4.63 1.98 9.58
N SER A 5 -5.74 1.84 10.30
CA SER A 5 -6.12 0.57 10.94
C SER A 5 -7.26 -0.10 10.16
N PRO A 6 -7.49 -1.41 10.34
CA PRO A 6 -8.66 -2.07 9.75
C PRO A 6 -9.97 -1.34 10.07
N ARG A 7 -10.95 -1.40 9.15
CA ARG A 7 -12.31 -0.81 9.30
C ARG A 7 -12.36 0.71 9.53
N THR A 8 -11.27 1.43 9.25
CA THR A 8 -11.22 2.92 9.30
C THR A 8 -11.78 3.61 8.06
N GLY A 9 -12.16 2.87 7.02
CA GLY A 9 -12.55 3.42 5.71
C GLY A 9 -11.39 3.57 4.72
N SER A 10 -10.21 3.07 5.06
CA SER A 10 -9.03 3.06 4.18
C SER A 10 -9.30 2.49 2.78
N GLN A 11 -10.08 1.41 2.68
CA GLN A 11 -10.48 0.83 1.39
C GLN A 11 -11.37 1.77 0.55
N ALA A 12 -12.25 2.54 1.20
CA ALA A 12 -13.11 3.48 0.48
C ALA A 12 -12.28 4.66 -0.05
N LEU A 13 -11.34 5.17 0.76
CA LEU A 13 -10.41 6.21 0.31
C LEU A 13 -9.52 5.72 -0.82
N ASN A 14 -8.95 4.51 -0.72
CA ASN A 14 -8.14 3.90 -1.77
C ASN A 14 -8.87 3.88 -3.11
N ARG A 15 -10.11 3.38 -3.10
CA ARG A 15 -10.96 3.31 -4.29
C ARG A 15 -11.21 4.70 -4.86
N HIS A 16 -11.44 5.71 -4.02
CA HIS A 16 -11.66 7.07 -4.47
C HIS A 16 -10.39 7.70 -5.08
N LEU A 17 -9.22 7.48 -4.47
CA LEU A 17 -7.94 7.97 -5.01
C LEU A 17 -7.63 7.34 -6.38
N ASN A 18 -7.90 6.05 -6.57
CA ASN A 18 -7.72 5.39 -7.86
C ASN A 18 -8.67 5.88 -8.98
N GLN A 19 -9.61 6.79 -8.70
CA GLN A 19 -10.46 7.42 -9.74
C GLN A 19 -9.75 8.60 -10.44
N TYR A 20 -8.64 9.11 -9.90
CA TYR A 20 -7.92 10.23 -10.49
C TYR A 20 -6.89 9.76 -11.51
N ASP A 21 -6.83 10.43 -12.65
CA ASP A 21 -5.87 10.11 -13.71
C ASP A 21 -4.42 10.21 -13.22
N GLY A 22 -3.63 9.18 -13.52
CA GLY A 22 -2.24 9.07 -13.09
C GLY A 22 -2.05 8.71 -11.62
N MET A 23 -3.12 8.45 -10.85
CA MET A 23 -3.03 7.94 -9.49
C MET A 23 -3.01 6.40 -9.47
N VAL A 24 -2.05 5.84 -8.75
CA VAL A 24 -1.92 4.41 -8.51
C VAL A 24 -1.83 4.18 -7.02
N MET A 25 -2.94 3.77 -6.41
CA MET A 25 -2.98 3.42 -5.01
C MET A 25 -3.14 1.91 -4.85
N HIS A 26 -2.05 1.22 -4.49
CA HIS A 26 -2.06 -0.18 -4.11
C HIS A 26 -2.78 -0.37 -2.77
N GLY A 27 -3.15 -1.62 -2.48
CA GLY A 27 -3.72 -2.02 -1.20
C GLY A 27 -2.65 -2.30 -0.15
N GLU A 28 -2.87 -3.33 0.67
CA GLU A 28 -1.97 -3.76 1.74
C GLU A 28 -0.76 -4.54 1.16
N VAL A 29 0.24 -3.80 0.70
CA VAL A 29 1.42 -4.39 0.02
C VAL A 29 2.25 -5.31 0.92
N PHE A 30 2.11 -5.16 2.25
CA PHE A 30 2.78 -5.95 3.28
C PHE A 30 1.85 -6.86 4.09
N ASN A 31 0.72 -7.27 3.53
CA ASN A 31 -0.12 -8.31 4.14
C ASN A 31 0.67 -9.65 4.24
N SER A 32 0.42 -10.41 5.30
CA SER A 32 1.11 -11.68 5.59
C SER A 32 0.59 -12.86 4.76
N THR A 33 -0.60 -12.73 4.17
CA THR A 33 -1.27 -13.81 3.42
C THR A 33 -1.26 -13.60 1.91
N PHE A 34 -1.03 -12.36 1.46
CA PHE A 34 -0.97 -12.01 0.05
C PHE A 34 -0.16 -10.73 -0.20
N VAL A 35 0.23 -10.52 -1.46
CA VAL A 35 0.79 -9.25 -1.94
C VAL A 35 -0.37 -8.34 -2.36
N GLY A 36 -0.62 -7.25 -1.62
CA GLY A 36 -1.78 -6.38 -1.84
C GLY A 36 -1.61 -5.32 -2.93
N LEU A 37 -1.27 -5.72 -4.15
CA LEU A 37 -1.22 -4.79 -5.28
C LEU A 37 -2.63 -4.47 -5.83
N ARG A 38 -2.74 -3.40 -6.60
CA ARG A 38 -3.89 -3.17 -7.49
C ARG A 38 -3.94 -4.32 -8.50
N ASN A 39 -5.13 -4.79 -8.87
CA ASN A 39 -5.29 -6.06 -9.58
C ASN A 39 -4.46 -6.15 -10.88
N ASP A 40 -4.43 -5.10 -11.68
CA ASP A 40 -3.69 -5.00 -12.94
C ASP A 40 -2.16 -4.96 -12.75
N TYR A 41 -1.67 -4.70 -11.53
CA TYR A 41 -0.23 -4.64 -11.25
C TYR A 41 0.40 -5.99 -10.98
N HIS A 42 -0.39 -7.00 -10.64
CA HIS A 42 0.13 -8.36 -10.48
C HIS A 42 0.77 -8.87 -11.78
N GLU A 43 0.09 -8.66 -12.90
CA GLU A 43 0.62 -8.99 -14.23
C GLU A 43 1.77 -8.07 -14.63
N LYS A 44 1.63 -6.74 -14.45
CA LYS A 44 2.66 -5.75 -14.79
C LYS A 44 3.98 -5.99 -14.06
N MET A 45 3.93 -6.42 -12.80
CA MET A 45 5.12 -6.69 -11.98
C MET A 45 5.61 -8.14 -12.09
N ASN A 46 4.88 -9.01 -12.80
CA ASN A 46 5.10 -10.45 -12.80
C ASN A 46 5.21 -11.01 -11.37
N LEU A 47 4.27 -10.59 -10.51
CA LEU A 47 4.25 -10.94 -9.09
C LEU A 47 2.83 -11.38 -8.70
N PRO A 48 2.54 -12.70 -8.69
CA PRO A 48 1.25 -13.23 -8.29
C PRO A 48 0.85 -12.82 -6.87
N ARG A 49 -0.45 -12.80 -6.60
CA ARG A 49 -0.99 -12.35 -5.31
C ARG A 49 -0.53 -13.23 -4.14
N GLU A 50 -0.33 -14.50 -4.38
CA GLU A 50 0.10 -15.52 -3.44
C GLU A 50 1.63 -15.53 -3.22
N ALA A 51 2.41 -14.78 -4.00
CA ALA A 51 3.87 -14.78 -3.99
C ALA A 51 4.47 -13.97 -2.83
N VAL A 52 3.97 -14.17 -1.62
CA VAL A 52 4.41 -13.52 -0.38
C VAL A 52 5.91 -13.76 -0.13
N GLU A 53 6.38 -14.99 -0.33
CA GLU A 53 7.79 -15.36 -0.15
C GLU A 53 8.72 -14.60 -1.10
N VAL A 54 8.29 -14.36 -2.35
CA VAL A 54 9.06 -13.60 -3.33
C VAL A 54 9.18 -12.12 -2.92
N ARG A 55 8.08 -11.56 -2.39
CA ARG A 55 8.03 -10.20 -1.84
C ARG A 55 8.91 -10.08 -0.57
N ASP A 56 8.88 -11.08 0.30
CA ASP A 56 9.62 -11.10 1.57
C ASP A 56 11.11 -11.43 1.41
N ALA A 57 11.50 -12.08 0.31
CA ALA A 57 12.91 -12.30 -0.02
C ALA A 57 13.68 -11.00 -0.32
N ASP A 58 13.01 -10.01 -0.91
CA ASP A 58 13.60 -8.69 -1.20
C ASP A 58 12.54 -7.56 -1.09
N PRO A 59 12.17 -7.17 0.15
CA PRO A 59 11.13 -6.17 0.38
C PRO A 59 11.53 -4.76 -0.06
N GLU A 60 12.83 -4.45 -0.10
CA GLU A 60 13.34 -3.14 -0.55
C GLU A 60 13.20 -3.01 -2.06
N GLN A 61 13.63 -4.03 -2.82
CA GLN A 61 13.43 -4.06 -4.26
C GLN A 61 11.95 -4.06 -4.64
N PHE A 62 11.10 -4.75 -3.87
CA PHE A 62 9.66 -4.71 -4.08
C PHE A 62 9.08 -3.30 -3.94
N ILE A 63 9.46 -2.55 -2.91
CA ILE A 63 9.05 -1.15 -2.72
C ILE A 63 9.59 -0.27 -3.87
N ALA A 64 10.85 -0.43 -4.25
CA ALA A 64 11.44 0.32 -5.35
C ALA A 64 10.65 0.11 -6.66
N ARG A 65 10.29 -1.14 -6.97
CA ARG A 65 9.44 -1.46 -8.14
C ARG A 65 8.05 -0.85 -8.07
N ILE A 66 7.47 -0.69 -6.88
CA ILE A 66 6.21 0.03 -6.72
C ILE A 66 6.36 1.49 -7.15
N PHE A 67 7.42 2.18 -6.71
CA PHE A 67 7.64 3.58 -7.04
C PHE A 67 8.14 3.83 -8.47
N ASP A 68 8.79 2.85 -9.10
CA ASP A 68 9.33 2.92 -10.47
C ASP A 68 8.26 2.69 -11.57
N ASP A 69 7.05 3.24 -11.37
CA ASP A 69 6.00 3.15 -12.39
C ASP A 69 6.09 4.33 -13.39
N PRO A 70 6.50 4.09 -14.65
CA PRO A 70 6.72 5.16 -15.62
C PRO A 70 5.42 5.84 -16.10
N VAL A 71 4.26 5.22 -15.90
CA VAL A 71 2.96 5.78 -16.33
C VAL A 71 2.18 6.39 -15.16
N ALA A 72 2.62 6.17 -13.92
CA ALA A 72 2.00 6.76 -12.76
C ALA A 72 2.54 8.17 -12.51
N ARG A 73 1.65 9.12 -12.28
CA ARG A 73 2.01 10.45 -11.78
C ARG A 73 2.20 10.43 -10.26
N PHE A 74 1.40 9.61 -9.58
CA PHE A 74 1.45 9.42 -8.14
C PHE A 74 1.29 7.95 -7.81
N VAL A 75 2.14 7.43 -6.92
CA VAL A 75 2.06 6.07 -6.42
C VAL A 75 1.93 6.09 -4.90
N GLY A 76 1.11 5.18 -4.37
CA GLY A 76 1.09 4.89 -2.94
C GLY A 76 0.50 3.52 -2.64
N PHE A 77 0.55 3.16 -1.38
CA PHE A 77 0.08 1.88 -0.87
C PHE A 77 -0.43 2.02 0.56
N HIS A 78 -1.11 0.99 1.04
CA HIS A 78 -1.53 0.88 2.43
C HIS A 78 -0.46 0.21 3.27
N LEU A 79 -0.28 0.75 4.46
CA LEU A 79 0.49 0.12 5.52
C LEU A 79 -0.34 0.18 6.80
N PHE A 80 -0.58 -0.96 7.41
CA PHE A 80 -1.06 -1.01 8.78
C PHE A 80 0.15 -0.99 9.74
N PRO A 81 0.05 -0.33 10.91
CA PRO A 81 1.17 -0.28 11.86
C PRO A 81 1.75 -1.66 12.20
N GLU A 82 0.92 -2.70 12.26
CA GLU A 82 1.31 -4.08 12.53
C GLU A 82 2.13 -4.73 11.38
N GLN A 83 2.07 -4.16 10.18
CA GLN A 83 2.81 -4.60 8.99
C GLN A 83 4.16 -3.89 8.82
N THR A 84 4.50 -2.96 9.73
CA THR A 84 5.74 -2.19 9.70
C THR A 84 6.96 -3.11 9.74
N ARG A 85 7.94 -2.81 8.89
CA ARG A 85 9.18 -3.59 8.72
C ARG A 85 10.34 -2.66 8.35
N PRO A 86 11.61 -3.06 8.53
CA PRO A 86 12.76 -2.19 8.25
C PRO A 86 12.76 -1.59 6.84
N ALA A 87 12.37 -2.37 5.83
CA ALA A 87 12.29 -1.92 4.43
C ALA A 87 11.36 -0.71 4.19
N ILE A 88 10.42 -0.43 5.11
CA ILE A 88 9.52 0.74 5.02
C ILE A 88 10.20 2.03 5.51
N LEU A 89 11.24 1.94 6.34
CA LEU A 89 11.88 3.12 6.96
C LEU A 89 12.32 4.17 5.92
N PRO A 90 12.96 3.80 4.79
CA PRO A 90 13.32 4.80 3.77
C PRO A 90 12.10 5.56 3.22
N VAL A 91 10.95 4.90 3.08
CA VAL A 91 9.69 5.53 2.61
C VAL A 91 9.11 6.47 3.66
N LEU A 92 9.26 6.13 4.94
CA LEU A 92 8.84 6.97 6.05
C LEU A 92 9.69 8.24 6.17
N GLU A 93 11.00 8.10 5.95
CA GLU A 93 12.00 9.17 6.05
C GLU A 93 12.04 10.08 4.82
N ASP A 94 11.53 9.63 3.66
CA ASP A 94 11.49 10.43 2.43
C ASP A 94 10.42 11.53 2.47
N ASP A 95 10.81 12.80 2.54
CA ASP A 95 9.93 13.98 2.58
C ASP A 95 9.09 14.21 1.30
N SER A 96 9.49 13.62 0.18
CA SER A 96 8.71 13.64 -1.06
C SER A 96 7.44 12.78 -0.93
N VAL A 97 7.50 11.71 -0.13
CA VAL A 97 6.37 10.82 0.13
C VAL A 97 5.42 11.49 1.09
N LYS A 98 4.19 11.78 0.62
CA LYS A 98 3.12 12.27 1.49
C LYS A 98 2.52 11.12 2.30
N LYS A 99 2.45 11.31 3.63
CA LYS A 99 1.87 10.34 4.56
C LYS A 99 0.48 10.81 4.97
N LEU A 100 -0.52 9.97 4.73
CA LEU A 100 -1.88 10.20 5.15
C LEU A 100 -2.21 9.23 6.28
N TRP A 101 -2.57 9.76 7.44
CA TRP A 101 -2.92 8.96 8.62
C TRP A 101 -4.42 9.04 8.87
N LEU A 102 -5.14 7.92 8.65
CA LEU A 102 -6.58 7.85 8.87
C LEU A 102 -6.88 7.45 10.32
N VAL A 103 -7.50 8.38 11.06
CA VAL A 103 -8.09 8.11 12.38
C VAL A 103 -9.60 8.01 12.27
N ARG A 104 -10.19 7.01 12.93
CA ARG A 104 -11.63 6.87 13.12
C ARG A 104 -11.89 6.60 14.60
N ASN A 105 -13.01 7.10 15.13
CA ASN A 105 -13.42 6.81 16.51
C ASN A 105 -13.56 5.29 16.70
N PRO A 106 -12.87 4.67 17.68
CA PRO A 106 -12.82 3.22 17.86
C PRO A 106 -14.20 2.57 18.09
N VAL A 107 -15.16 3.30 18.70
CA VAL A 107 -16.53 2.80 18.90
C VAL A 107 -17.25 2.61 17.55
N ALA A 108 -17.00 3.49 16.57
CA ALA A 108 -17.58 3.40 15.24
C ALA A 108 -16.91 2.34 14.34
N SER A 109 -15.69 1.91 14.68
CA SER A 109 -14.96 0.86 13.94
C SER A 109 -15.39 -0.55 14.35
N PHE A 110 -15.86 -0.75 15.59
CA PHE A 110 -16.25 -2.07 16.12
C PHE A 110 -17.64 -2.55 15.65
N LEU A 111 -18.51 -1.62 15.24
CA LEU A 111 -19.89 -1.91 14.80
C LEU A 111 -20.01 -2.06 13.26
N SER A 112 -18.89 -2.10 12.53
CA SER A 112 -18.87 -2.05 11.06
C SER A 112 -18.38 -3.33 10.42
#